data_AF-Q1YVM6-F1
#
_entry.id   AF-Q1YVM6-F1
#
_cell.length_a   1.000
_cell.length_b   1.000
_cell.length_c   1.000
_cell.angle_alpha   90.00
_cell.angle_beta   90.00
_cell.angle_gamma   90.00
#
_symmetry.space_group_name_H-M   'P 1'
#
loop_
_entity.id
_entity.type
_entity.pdbx_description
1 polymer ?
#
loop_
_entity_poly.entity_id
_entity_poly.type
_entity_poly.pdbx_seq_one_letter_code
_entity_poly.pdbx_strand_id
1 'polypeptide(L)'
;MTFIQSFGAAETVTGSCHFLQLKNGPNILVDCGYFQGENEEQTYAPFDFDPKDVDIVLLTHAHLDHVGRVPKLVKEGFDGKVVALRATMDLAEVILMDSAKIAEEDYKTALKKAKRTGSEKQVPPPIYSSDDAKAVFDLIIQYADYNKAIQLVPG
;
A
#
# COMPACT_ATOMS: atom_id res chain seq x y z
N MET A 1 -15.60 18.98 -10.14
CA MET A 1 -16.23 17.72 -10.60
C MET A 1 -15.71 16.63 -9.67
N THR A 2 -16.50 15.61 -9.34
CA THR A 2 -16.02 14.47 -8.53
C THR A 2 -15.75 13.32 -9.49
N PHE A 3 -14.63 12.62 -9.34
CA PHE A 3 -14.32 11.46 -10.17
C PHE A 3 -13.74 10.31 -9.35
N ILE A 4 -13.90 9.10 -9.90
CA ILE A 4 -13.35 7.86 -9.38
C ILE A 4 -12.51 7.24 -10.49
N GLN A 5 -11.28 6.87 -10.17
CA GLN A 5 -10.37 6.16 -11.07
C GLN A 5 -9.83 4.92 -10.37
N SER A 6 -9.90 3.77 -11.05
CA SER A 6 -9.36 2.51 -10.54
C SER A 6 -7.96 2.28 -11.10
N PHE A 7 -7.01 1.98 -10.21
CA PHE A 7 -5.62 1.65 -10.52
C PHE A 7 -5.29 0.17 -10.19
N GLY A 8 -6.32 -0.63 -9.91
CA GLY A 8 -6.25 -2.06 -9.66
C GLY A 8 -7.63 -2.63 -9.34
N ALA A 9 -7.72 -3.96 -9.20
CA ALA A 9 -8.99 -4.68 -9.07
C ALA A 9 -10.05 -4.35 -10.16
N ALA A 10 -9.59 -3.88 -11.34
CA ALA A 10 -10.41 -3.66 -12.52
C ALA A 10 -10.05 -4.75 -13.53
N GLU A 11 -11.01 -5.63 -13.85
CA GLU A 11 -10.79 -6.86 -14.65
C GLU A 11 -9.81 -7.87 -14.00
N THR A 12 -9.48 -7.69 -12.72
CA THR A 12 -8.70 -8.61 -11.90
C THR A 12 -9.21 -8.60 -10.46
N VAL A 13 -8.85 -9.62 -9.66
CA VAL A 13 -9.29 -9.75 -8.26
C VAL A 13 -8.36 -9.02 -7.29
N THR A 14 -7.08 -8.91 -7.64
CA THR A 14 -6.02 -8.46 -6.72
C THR A 14 -5.58 -7.03 -7.02
N GLY A 15 -4.84 -6.42 -6.10
CA GLY A 15 -4.25 -5.10 -6.29
C GLY A 15 -5.23 -3.94 -6.07
N SER A 16 -6.24 -4.11 -5.22
CA SER A 16 -7.27 -3.09 -4.93
C SER A 16 -6.63 -1.72 -4.69
N CYS A 17 -7.05 -0.73 -5.47
CA CYS A 17 -6.49 0.62 -5.46
C CYS A 17 -7.42 1.55 -6.23
N HIS A 18 -8.24 2.34 -5.53
CA HIS A 18 -9.22 3.22 -6.16
C HIS A 18 -9.07 4.65 -5.65
N PHE A 19 -8.87 5.58 -6.57
CA PHE A 19 -8.64 6.99 -6.25
C PHE A 19 -9.92 7.80 -6.49
N LEU A 20 -10.37 8.48 -5.45
CA LEU A 20 -11.56 9.30 -5.41
C LEU A 20 -11.14 10.76 -5.19
N GLN A 21 -11.38 11.61 -6.19
CA GLN A 21 -11.19 13.05 -6.06
C GLN A 21 -12.54 13.73 -5.88
N LEU A 22 -12.71 14.37 -4.72
CA LEU A 22 -13.91 15.13 -4.39
C LEU A 22 -13.77 16.58 -4.87
N LYS A 23 -14.85 17.16 -5.42
CA LYS A 23 -14.86 18.59 -5.75
C LYS A 23 -14.65 19.42 -4.48
N ASN A 24 -13.54 20.17 -4.41
CA ASN A 24 -13.16 20.98 -3.24
C ASN A 24 -13.06 20.16 -1.94
N GLY A 25 -12.69 18.88 -2.03
CA GLY A 25 -12.50 17.99 -0.89
C GLY A 25 -11.17 17.25 -0.97
N PRO A 26 -10.89 16.35 -0.03
CA PRO A 26 -9.67 15.57 -0.02
C PRO A 26 -9.63 14.59 -1.20
N ASN A 27 -8.41 14.26 -1.62
CA ASN A 27 -8.09 13.12 -2.46
C ASN A 27 -8.01 11.87 -1.59
N ILE A 28 -8.89 10.91 -1.87
CA ILE A 28 -9.06 9.71 -1.07
C ILE A 28 -8.61 8.52 -1.90
N LEU A 29 -7.69 7.72 -1.36
CA LEU A 29 -7.33 6.42 -1.89
C LEU A 29 -8.06 5.33 -1.09
N VAL A 30 -8.79 4.45 -1.77
CA VAL A 30 -9.43 3.28 -1.17
C VAL A 30 -8.58 2.07 -1.52
N ASP A 31 -8.00 1.48 -0.47
CA ASP A 31 -7.01 0.41 -0.52
C ASP A 31 -5.75 0.74 -1.33
N CYS A 32 -4.68 0.00 -1.07
CA CYS A 32 -3.44 0.04 -1.84
C CYS A 32 -2.78 -1.34 -1.74
N GLY A 33 -3.27 -2.29 -2.54
CA GLY A 33 -2.95 -3.70 -2.37
C GLY A 33 -1.96 -4.28 -3.38
N TYR A 34 -1.40 -5.45 -3.07
CA TYR A 34 -0.58 -6.23 -4.02
C TYR A 34 -1.43 -6.87 -5.11
N PHE A 35 -0.88 -6.90 -6.32
CA PHE A 35 -1.33 -7.82 -7.36
C PHE A 35 -0.72 -9.20 -7.09
N GLN A 36 -1.51 -10.26 -7.22
CA GLN A 36 -1.10 -11.66 -7.05
C GLN A 36 -1.43 -12.47 -8.31
N GLY A 37 -0.63 -13.48 -8.60
CA GLY A 37 -0.77 -14.31 -9.80
C GLY A 37 -0.19 -13.65 -11.05
N GLU A 38 -0.94 -13.67 -12.17
CA GLU A 38 -0.43 -13.29 -13.50
C GLU A 38 0.02 -11.82 -13.61
N ASN A 39 -0.45 -10.94 -12.73
CA ASN A 39 -0.15 -9.50 -12.75
C ASN A 39 0.77 -9.05 -11.61
N GLU A 40 1.52 -9.95 -10.97
CA GLU A 40 2.41 -9.61 -9.83
C GLU A 40 3.42 -8.51 -10.14
N GLU A 41 3.87 -8.39 -11.38
CA GLU A 41 4.79 -7.33 -11.80
C GLU A 41 4.22 -5.91 -11.55
N GLN A 42 2.90 -5.74 -11.62
CA GLN A 42 2.23 -4.46 -11.37
C GLN A 42 2.37 -4.00 -9.90
N THR A 43 2.66 -4.91 -8.97
CA THR A 43 2.95 -4.57 -7.58
C THR A 43 4.18 -3.66 -7.47
N TYR A 44 5.17 -3.85 -8.35
CA TYR A 44 6.43 -3.12 -8.36
C TYR A 44 6.41 -1.88 -9.26
N ALA A 45 5.38 -1.72 -10.09
CA ALA A 45 5.26 -0.59 -10.99
C ALA A 45 5.12 0.74 -10.19
N PRO A 46 5.58 1.87 -10.76
CA PRO A 46 5.23 3.20 -10.25
C PRO A 46 3.72 3.37 -10.16
N PHE A 47 3.25 4.20 -9.22
CA PHE A 47 1.84 4.58 -9.23
C PHE A 47 1.56 5.52 -10.42
N ASP A 48 0.37 5.40 -11.02
CA ASP A 48 -0.12 6.30 -12.06
C ASP A 48 -0.70 7.61 -11.50
N PHE A 49 -0.42 7.89 -10.23
CA PHE A 49 -0.76 9.11 -9.49
C PHE A 49 0.41 9.48 -8.57
N ASP A 50 0.50 10.73 -8.14
CA ASP A 50 1.51 11.15 -7.16
C ASP A 50 1.04 10.75 -5.74
N PRO A 51 1.78 9.90 -5.00
CA PRO A 51 1.46 9.55 -3.63
C PRO A 51 1.30 10.75 -2.68
N LYS A 52 1.98 11.87 -2.98
CA LYS A 52 1.89 13.11 -2.19
C LYS A 52 0.56 13.85 -2.38
N ASP A 53 -0.14 13.57 -3.47
CA ASP A 53 -1.46 14.16 -3.72
C ASP A 53 -2.56 13.42 -2.95
N VAL A 54 -2.27 12.30 -2.29
CA VAL A 54 -3.24 11.52 -1.49
C VAL A 54 -3.35 12.13 -0.09
N ASP A 55 -4.53 12.63 0.29
CA ASP A 55 -4.76 13.17 1.63
C ASP A 55 -5.14 12.07 2.64
N ILE A 56 -5.89 11.07 2.17
CA ILE A 56 -6.52 10.05 3.01
C ILE A 56 -6.42 8.69 2.33
N VAL A 57 -5.98 7.67 3.06
CA VAL A 57 -6.09 6.27 2.67
C VAL A 57 -7.17 5.60 3.53
N LEU A 58 -8.18 5.01 2.88
CA LEU A 58 -9.19 4.16 3.51
C LEU A 58 -8.81 2.69 3.30
N LEU A 59 -8.60 1.94 4.37
CA LEU A 59 -8.35 0.50 4.28
C LEU A 59 -9.61 -0.28 4.62
N THR A 60 -10.08 -1.09 3.67
CA THR A 60 -11.32 -1.85 3.81
C THR A 60 -11.15 -3.05 4.75
N HIS A 61 -10.05 -3.80 4.59
CA HIS A 61 -9.70 -4.95 5.42
C HIS A 61 -8.21 -5.30 5.26
N ALA A 62 -7.72 -6.23 6.07
CA ALA A 62 -6.30 -6.46 6.26
C ALA A 62 -5.63 -7.45 5.29
N HIS A 63 -6.26 -7.83 4.17
CA HIS A 63 -5.61 -8.74 3.23
C HIS A 63 -4.50 -8.03 2.42
N LEU A 64 -3.49 -8.79 2.00
CA LEU A 64 -2.30 -8.25 1.31
C LEU A 64 -2.65 -7.59 -0.03
N ASP A 65 -3.67 -8.08 -0.72
CA ASP A 65 -4.23 -7.51 -1.94
C ASP A 65 -5.08 -6.24 -1.72
N HIS A 66 -5.14 -5.74 -0.47
CA HIS A 66 -5.74 -4.47 -0.09
C HIS A 66 -4.78 -3.52 0.66
N VAL A 67 -3.85 -4.05 1.46
CA VAL A 67 -2.91 -3.23 2.25
C VAL A 67 -1.47 -3.29 1.75
N GLY A 68 -1.14 -4.27 0.90
CA GLY A 68 0.23 -4.66 0.64
C GLY A 68 1.13 -3.56 0.09
N ARG A 69 0.63 -2.63 -0.73
CA ARG A 69 1.40 -1.51 -1.29
C ARG A 69 1.40 -0.25 -0.41
N VAL A 70 0.72 -0.23 0.74
CA VAL A 70 0.71 0.95 1.64
C VAL A 70 2.12 1.37 2.08
N PRO A 71 3.06 0.45 2.44
CA PRO A 71 4.43 0.88 2.76
C PRO A 71 5.18 1.50 1.56
N LYS A 72 4.92 1.02 0.34
CA LYS A 72 5.45 1.65 -0.89
C LYS A 72 4.89 3.07 -1.05
N LEU A 73 3.60 3.25 -0.79
CA LEU A 73 2.94 4.56 -0.83
C LEU A 73 3.63 5.55 0.13
N VAL A 74 3.88 5.14 1.38
CA VAL A 74 4.59 5.96 2.40
C VAL A 74 6.01 6.28 1.94
N LYS A 75 6.75 5.26 1.49
CA LYS A 75 8.13 5.41 0.98
C LYS A 75 8.23 6.37 -0.21
N GLU A 76 7.20 6.43 -1.06
CA GLU A 76 7.14 7.32 -2.21
C GLU A 76 6.62 8.74 -1.88
N GLY A 77 6.28 9.01 -0.61
CA GLY A 77 6.07 10.36 -0.09
C GLY A 77 4.69 10.65 0.47
N PHE A 78 3.81 9.66 0.58
CA PHE A 78 2.55 9.84 1.29
C PHE A 78 2.77 10.09 2.79
N ASP A 79 2.23 11.20 3.29
CA ASP A 79 2.28 11.63 4.68
C ASP A 79 0.88 11.97 5.24
N GLY A 80 -0.17 11.63 4.48
CA GLY A 80 -1.55 11.83 4.86
C GLY A 80 -2.01 10.86 5.96
N LYS A 81 -3.33 10.76 6.13
CA LYS A 81 -3.90 9.94 7.20
C LYS A 81 -4.45 8.60 6.71
N VAL A 82 -4.39 7.59 7.56
CA VAL A 82 -4.99 6.28 7.32
C VAL A 82 -6.26 6.16 8.15
N VAL A 83 -7.33 5.67 7.53
CA VAL A 83 -8.62 5.41 8.18
C VAL A 83 -8.96 3.95 8.00
N ALA A 84 -9.19 3.26 9.12
CA ALA A 84 -9.52 1.85 9.13
C ALA A 84 -10.19 1.45 10.45
N LEU A 85 -10.72 0.23 10.53
CA LEU A 85 -11.07 -0.38 11.82
C LEU A 85 -9.78 -0.66 12.61
N ARG A 86 -9.88 -0.64 13.94
CA ARG A 86 -8.74 -1.06 14.80
C ARG A 86 -8.26 -2.47 14.47
N ALA A 87 -9.21 -3.42 14.35
CA ALA A 87 -8.89 -4.80 13.99
C ALA A 87 -8.21 -4.93 12.62
N THR A 88 -8.54 -4.05 11.66
CA THR A 88 -7.87 -4.02 10.36
C THR A 88 -6.42 -3.59 10.50
N MET A 89 -6.14 -2.54 11.30
CA MET A 89 -4.76 -2.07 11.51
C MET A 89 -3.91 -3.09 12.28
N ASP A 90 -4.47 -3.70 13.33
CA ASP A 90 -3.77 -4.71 14.13
C ASP A 90 -3.34 -5.92 13.26
N LEU A 91 -4.21 -6.36 12.34
CA LEU A 91 -3.87 -7.44 11.40
C LEU A 91 -2.94 -6.96 10.27
N ALA A 92 -3.14 -5.75 9.76
CA ALA A 92 -2.29 -5.19 8.72
C ALA A 92 -0.83 -5.07 9.19
N GLU A 93 -0.58 -4.74 10.45
CA GLU A 93 0.77 -4.70 11.02
C GLU A 93 1.47 -6.05 10.89
N VAL A 94 0.82 -7.12 11.32
CA VAL A 94 1.39 -8.48 11.23
C VAL A 94 1.67 -8.85 9.78
N ILE A 95 0.72 -8.58 8.87
CA ILE A 95 0.79 -8.97 7.46
C ILE A 95 1.87 -8.18 6.71
N LEU A 96 1.96 -6.87 6.92
CA LEU A 96 2.97 -6.01 6.28
C LEU A 96 4.38 -6.32 6.78
N MET A 97 4.54 -6.56 8.10
CA MET A 97 5.82 -6.92 8.69
C MET A 97 6.31 -8.29 8.22
N ASP A 98 5.41 -9.26 8.05
CA ASP A 98 5.76 -10.57 7.50
C ASP A 98 6.12 -10.49 6.01
N SER A 99 5.32 -9.76 5.22
CA SER A 99 5.59 -9.54 3.79
C SER A 99 6.94 -8.87 3.55
N ALA A 100 7.29 -7.86 4.35
CA ALA A 100 8.60 -7.19 4.27
C ALA A 100 9.76 -8.16 4.52
N LYS A 101 9.66 -9.00 5.56
CA LYS A 101 10.71 -9.97 5.91
C LYS A 101 10.92 -10.99 4.81
N ILE A 102 9.83 -11.56 4.28
CA ILE A 102 9.89 -12.52 3.18
C ILE A 102 10.57 -11.88 1.96
N ALA A 103 10.14 -10.68 1.56
CA ALA A 103 10.74 -9.98 0.43
C ALA A 103 12.25 -9.68 0.62
N GLU A 104 12.67 -9.30 1.83
CA GLU A 104 14.08 -9.10 2.15
C GLU A 104 14.90 -10.40 2.13
N GLU A 105 14.34 -11.52 2.60
CA GLU A 105 14.99 -12.83 2.58
C GLU A 105 15.14 -13.37 1.16
N ASP A 106 14.10 -13.22 0.33
CA ASP A 106 14.12 -13.57 -1.09
C ASP A 106 15.17 -12.75 -1.83
N TYR A 107 15.23 -11.44 -1.55
CA TYR A 107 16.25 -10.55 -2.11
C TYR A 107 17.68 -10.99 -1.72
N LYS A 108 17.92 -11.28 -0.44
CA LYS A 108 19.23 -11.78 0.05
C LYS A 108 19.62 -13.09 -0.64
N THR A 109 18.66 -13.99 -0.82
CA THR A 109 18.86 -15.29 -1.48
C THR A 109 19.19 -15.10 -2.96
N ALA A 110 18.44 -14.25 -3.66
CA ALA A 110 18.67 -13.91 -5.06
C ALA A 110 20.05 -13.26 -5.27
N LEU A 111 20.42 -12.29 -4.42
CA LEU A 111 21.75 -11.67 -4.45
C LEU A 111 22.88 -12.68 -4.26
N LYS A 112 22.75 -13.60 -3.30
CA LYS A 112 23.78 -14.63 -3.06
C LYS A 112 23.96 -15.54 -4.28
N LYS A 113 22.89 -15.84 -5.01
CA LYS A 113 22.96 -16.60 -6.27
C LYS A 113 23.62 -15.76 -7.38
N ALA A 114 23.21 -14.50 -7.55
CA ALA A 114 23.72 -13.60 -8.60
C ALA A 114 25.22 -13.28 -8.42
N LYS A 115 25.73 -13.23 -7.19
CA LYS A 115 27.17 -13.10 -6.90
C LYS A 115 28.02 -14.22 -7.50
N ARG A 116 27.45 -15.41 -7.71
CA ARG A 116 28.17 -16.54 -8.33
C ARG A 116 28.31 -16.39 -9.85
N THR A 117 27.45 -15.60 -10.47
CA THR A 117 27.40 -15.38 -11.92
C THR A 117 27.81 -13.96 -12.32
N GLY A 118 28.14 -13.10 -11.36
CA GLY A 118 28.49 -11.68 -11.59
C GLY A 118 27.30 -10.83 -12.06
N SER A 119 26.08 -11.21 -11.69
CA SER A 119 24.83 -10.60 -12.18
C SER A 119 24.08 -9.80 -11.10
N GLU A 120 24.75 -9.36 -10.04
CA GLU A 120 24.12 -8.74 -8.86
C GLU A 120 23.27 -7.52 -9.20
N LYS A 121 23.70 -6.74 -10.20
CA LYS A 121 23.00 -5.52 -10.66
C LYS A 121 21.62 -5.80 -11.27
N GLN A 122 21.32 -7.06 -11.61
CA GLN A 122 20.04 -7.46 -12.20
C GLN A 122 19.02 -7.89 -11.15
N VAL A 123 19.40 -8.01 -9.87
CA VAL A 123 18.48 -8.39 -8.80
C VAL A 123 17.77 -7.13 -8.28
N PRO A 124 16.46 -6.96 -8.52
CA PRO A 124 15.73 -5.81 -8.03
C PRO A 124 15.67 -5.83 -6.50
N PRO A 125 15.75 -4.67 -5.83
CA PRO A 125 15.54 -4.58 -4.38
C PRO A 125 14.09 -4.94 -4.02
N PRO A 126 13.82 -5.29 -2.75
CA PRO A 126 12.45 -5.45 -2.30
C PRO A 126 11.67 -4.14 -2.48
N ILE A 127 10.38 -4.27 -2.74
CA ILE A 127 9.44 -3.16 -2.90
C ILE A 127 9.50 -2.18 -1.71
N TYR A 128 9.53 -2.71 -0.50
CA TYR A 128 9.78 -1.99 0.74
C TYR A 128 10.49 -2.88 1.76
N SER A 129 11.11 -2.24 2.74
CA SER A 129 11.81 -2.87 3.87
C SER A 129 10.90 -3.03 5.08
N SER A 130 11.38 -3.76 6.08
CA SER A 130 10.70 -3.88 7.38
C SER A 130 10.55 -2.53 8.08
N ASP A 131 11.45 -1.57 7.85
CA ASP A 131 11.35 -0.23 8.43
C ASP A 131 10.33 0.64 7.69
N ASP A 132 10.25 0.51 6.36
CA ASP A 132 9.18 1.13 5.57
C ASP A 132 7.79 0.61 5.99
N ALA A 133 7.68 -0.70 6.30
CA ALA A 133 6.44 -1.30 6.81
C ALA A 133 6.05 -0.74 8.18
N LYS A 134 7.01 -0.53 9.08
CA LYS A 134 6.75 0.11 10.39
C LYS A 134 6.32 1.56 10.25
N ALA A 135 6.91 2.30 9.31
CA ALA A 135 6.61 3.72 9.10
C ALA A 135 5.13 3.99 8.81
N VAL A 136 4.40 3.00 8.26
CA VAL A 136 2.94 3.08 8.08
C VAL A 136 2.21 3.33 9.41
N PHE A 137 2.70 2.75 10.51
CA PHE A 137 2.08 2.83 11.83
C PHE A 137 2.47 4.09 12.61
N ASP A 138 3.44 4.86 12.10
CA ASP A 138 3.81 6.18 12.62
C ASP A 138 2.93 7.31 12.04
N LEU A 139 2.12 7.00 11.02
CA LEU A 139 1.17 7.94 10.42
C LEU A 139 0.01 8.30 11.37
N ILE A 140 -0.73 9.34 10.99
CA ILE A 140 -2.00 9.65 11.65
C ILE A 140 -3.02 8.57 11.30
N ILE A 141 -3.37 7.73 12.28
CA ILE A 141 -4.40 6.70 12.15
C ILE A 141 -5.70 7.17 12.81
N GLN A 142 -6.76 7.29 12.02
CA GLN A 142 -8.11 7.52 12.51
C GLN A 142 -8.90 6.21 12.50
N TYR A 143 -9.22 5.70 13.69
CA TYR A 143 -10.03 4.49 13.81
C TYR A 143 -11.50 4.79 13.51
N ALA A 144 -12.12 3.92 12.71
CA ALA A 144 -13.55 3.89 12.45
C ALA A 144 -14.23 2.76 13.24
N ASP A 145 -15.55 2.87 13.41
CA ASP A 145 -16.42 1.83 13.95
C ASP A 145 -17.53 1.52 12.95
N TYR A 146 -18.03 0.29 12.95
CA TYR A 146 -19.21 -0.06 12.16
C TYR A 146 -20.41 0.80 12.54
N ASN A 147 -21.17 1.23 11.52
CA ASN A 147 -22.40 2.00 11.64
C ASN A 147 -22.24 3.35 12.37
N LYS A 148 -21.02 3.86 12.52
CA LYS A 148 -20.78 5.21 13.04
C LYS A 148 -20.22 6.09 11.94
N ALA A 149 -20.87 7.24 11.73
CA ALA A 149 -20.32 8.27 10.85
C ALA A 149 -19.02 8.81 11.44
N ILE A 150 -18.04 9.05 10.58
CA ILE A 150 -16.76 9.68 10.93
C ILE A 150 -16.59 10.95 10.11
N GLN A 151 -15.92 11.93 10.69
CA GLN A 151 -15.53 13.13 9.97
C GLN A 151 -14.15 12.93 9.36
N LEU A 152 -14.06 13.04 8.03
CA LEU A 152 -12.82 12.85 7.28
C LEU A 152 -12.01 14.14 7.12
N VAL A 153 -12.62 15.31 7.16
CA VAL A 153 -11.91 16.59 7.15
C VAL A 153 -12.62 17.57 8.07
N PRO A 154 -11.89 18.48 8.74
CA PRO A 154 -12.52 19.62 9.41
C PRO A 154 -13.38 20.39 8.40
N GLY A 155 -14.59 20.77 8.81
CA GLY A 155 -15.53 21.54 7.98
C GLY A 155 -15.26 23.04 8.03
#